data_AF-A0A2H5BXL7-F1
#
_entry.id   AF-A0A2H5BXL7-F1
#
_cell.length_a   1.000
_cell.length_b   1.000
_cell.length_c   1.000
_cell.angle_alpha   90.00
_cell.angle_beta   90.00
_cell.angle_gamma   90.00
#
_symmetry.space_group_name_H-M   'P 1'
#
loop_
_entity.id
_entity.type
_entity.pdbx_description
1 polymer ?
#
loop_
_entity_poly.entity_id
_entity_poly.type
_entity_poly.pdbx_seq_one_letter_code
_entity_poly.pdbx_strand_id
1 'polypeptide(L)'
;YELKLAEGYETHLVGIKNNNNEVIAACLLTAVPVMKVFKYFYSNRGPVIDYENQELVHFFFNELSKYVKKHRCLYLHIDPYLPYQYLNHDGEITGNAG
;
A
#
# COMPACT_ATOMS: atom_id res chain seq x y z
N TYR A 1 -5.25 10.07 -7.66
CA TYR A 1 -5.32 10.99 -6.50
C TYR A 1 -6.50 11.94 -6.63
N GLU A 2 -6.48 12.86 -7.62
CA GLU A 2 -7.54 13.87 -7.81
C GLU A 2 -8.94 13.27 -7.95
N LEU A 3 -9.08 12.19 -8.72
CA LEU A 3 -10.35 11.49 -8.88
C LEU A 3 -10.94 11.03 -7.52
N LYS A 4 -10.12 10.49 -6.62
CA LYS A 4 -10.58 9.98 -5.33
C LYS A 4 -10.99 11.11 -4.38
N LEU A 5 -10.30 12.24 -4.44
CA LEU A 5 -10.74 13.44 -3.74
C LEU A 5 -12.07 13.97 -4.31
N ALA A 6 -12.20 14.02 -5.63
CA ALA A 6 -13.42 14.48 -6.30
C ALA A 6 -14.63 13.58 -6.00
N GLU A 7 -14.40 12.27 -5.86
CA GLU A 7 -15.41 11.28 -5.44
C GLU A 7 -15.73 11.32 -3.93
N GLY A 8 -15.06 12.17 -3.15
CA GLY A 8 -15.32 12.35 -1.72
C GLY A 8 -14.66 11.32 -0.80
N TYR A 9 -13.68 10.55 -1.28
CA TYR A 9 -12.92 9.63 -0.43
C TYR A 9 -11.90 10.37 0.42
N GLU A 10 -11.85 10.02 1.71
CA GLU A 10 -10.70 10.40 2.55
C GLU A 10 -9.45 9.75 1.97
N THR A 11 -8.49 10.58 1.58
CA THR A 11 -7.32 10.16 0.80
C THR A 11 -6.05 10.62 1.51
N HIS A 12 -5.07 9.71 1.62
CA HIS A 12 -3.78 9.98 2.25
C HIS A 12 -2.66 9.69 1.24
N LEU A 13 -1.67 10.59 1.18
CA LEU A 13 -0.39 10.30 0.54
C LEU A 13 0.63 10.10 1.64
N VAL A 14 1.13 8.87 1.76
CA VAL A 14 2.12 8.48 2.77
C VAL A 14 3.38 7.96 2.10
N GLY A 15 4.50 7.99 2.81
CA GLY A 15 5.77 7.53 2.29
C GLY A 15 6.88 7.58 3.32
N ILE A 16 8.05 7.07 2.95
CA ILE A 16 9.28 7.13 3.75
C ILE A 16 10.24 8.09 3.07
N LYS A 17 10.87 8.95 3.87
CA LYS A 17 12.02 9.73 3.45
C LYS A 17 13.28 9.23 4.14
N ASN A 18 14.39 9.21 3.41
CA ASN A 18 15.70 8.96 4.00
C ASN A 18 16.26 10.22 4.69
N ASN A 19 17.47 10.11 5.25
CA ASN A 19 18.15 11.22 5.94
C ASN A 19 18.45 12.43 5.04
N ASN A 20 18.50 12.23 3.72
CA ASN A 20 18.71 13.28 2.73
C ASN A 20 17.40 13.94 2.27
N ASN A 21 16.26 13.61 2.91
CA ASN A 21 14.91 14.03 2.55
C ASN A 21 14.38 13.49 1.21
N GLU A 22 15.00 12.45 0.67
CA GLU A 22 14.59 11.79 -0.58
C GLU A 22 13.49 10.76 -0.28
N VAL A 23 12.44 10.74 -1.12
CA VAL A 23 11.35 9.77 -0.98
C VAL A 23 11.80 8.41 -1.49
N ILE A 24 11.82 7.40 -0.63
CA ILE A 24 12.27 6.03 -0.95
C ILE A 24 11.13 4.99 -0.95
N ALA A 25 9.94 5.39 -0.50
CA ALA A 25 8.71 4.59 -0.62
C ALA A 25 7.51 5.52 -0.60
N ALA A 26 6.44 5.19 -1.31
CA ALA A 26 5.21 5.97 -1.35
C ALA A 26 3.96 5.09 -1.50
N CYS A 27 2.83 5.54 -0.97
CA CYS A 27 1.54 4.89 -1.18
C CYS A 27 0.40 5.91 -1.15
N LEU A 28 -0.54 5.77 -2.07
CA LEU A 28 -1.86 6.38 -1.95
C LEU A 28 -2.73 5.44 -1.13
N LEU A 29 -3.37 5.97 -0.09
CA LEU A 29 -4.38 5.24 0.68
C LEU A 29 -5.73 5.92 0.53
N THR A 30 -6.77 5.11 0.40
CA THR A 30 -8.16 5.57 0.53
C THR A 30 -8.78 4.99 1.80
N ALA A 31 -9.57 5.79 2.49
CA ALA A 31 -10.28 5.39 3.70
C ALA A 31 -11.80 5.55 3.52
N VAL A 32 -12.55 4.53 3.92
CA VAL A 32 -14.02 4.50 3.84
C VAL A 32 -14.59 4.22 5.23
N PRO A 33 -15.60 4.97 5.71
CA PRO A 33 -16.21 4.71 7.01
C PRO A 33 -16.91 3.34 7.03
N VAL A 34 -16.64 2.55 8.06
CA VAL A 34 -17.26 1.25 8.32
C VAL A 34 -17.57 1.12 9.82
N MET A 35 -18.57 0.32 10.17
CA MET A 35 -18.94 0.08 11.58
C MET A 35 -19.11 1.38 12.39
N LYS A 36 -19.74 2.39 11.78
CA LYS A 36 -20.05 3.73 12.32
C LYS A 36 -18.83 4.64 12.57
N VAL A 37 -17.85 4.17 13.34
CA VAL A 37 -16.74 5.01 13.85
C VAL A 37 -15.37 4.61 13.33
N PHE A 38 -15.27 3.45 12.68
CA PHE A 38 -14.02 2.92 12.15
C PHE A 38 -13.90 3.17 10.65
N LYS A 39 -12.73 2.83 10.09
CA LYS A 39 -12.45 2.98 8.67
C LYS A 39 -11.84 1.72 8.08
N TYR A 40 -12.22 1.42 6.84
CA TYR A 40 -11.53 0.50 5.95
C TYR A 40 -10.45 1.28 5.20
N PHE A 41 -9.19 0.84 5.30
CA PHE A 41 -8.09 1.42 4.53
C PHE A 41 -7.68 0.49 3.38
N TYR A 42 -7.45 1.06 2.21
CA TYR A 42 -7.02 0.35 1.00
C TYR A 42 -5.77 0.99 0.40
N SER A 43 -4.80 0.16 -0.04
CA SER A 43 -3.53 0.64 -0.59
C SER A 43 -3.52 0.95 -2.09
N ASN A 44 -4.62 0.68 -2.80
CA ASN A 44 -4.78 1.06 -4.20
C ASN A 44 -3.62 0.59 -5.09
N ARG A 45 -3.28 -0.72 -5.06
CA ARG A 45 -2.13 -1.35 -5.75
C ARG A 45 -0.74 -0.94 -5.26
N GLY A 46 -0.65 -0.05 -4.28
CA GLY A 46 0.60 0.29 -3.60
C GLY A 46 0.93 -0.68 -2.45
N PRO A 47 2.06 -0.44 -1.75
CA PRO A 47 2.98 0.68 -1.94
C PRO A 47 3.87 0.57 -3.20
N VAL A 48 4.40 1.71 -3.64
CA VAL A 48 5.52 1.79 -4.59
C VAL A 48 6.79 1.90 -3.75
N ILE A 49 7.61 0.85 -3.79
CA ILE A 49 8.77 0.64 -2.92
C ILE A 49 9.75 -0.30 -3.64
N ASP A 50 11.03 -0.26 -3.27
CA ASP A 50 11.99 -1.30 -3.63
C ASP A 50 11.71 -2.59 -2.83
N TYR A 51 11.11 -3.59 -3.49
CA TYR A 51 10.71 -4.84 -2.86
C TYR A 51 11.86 -5.81 -2.58
N GLU A 52 13.03 -5.60 -3.20
CA GLU A 52 14.23 -6.40 -2.90
C GLU A 52 14.81 -6.02 -1.53
N ASN A 53 14.58 -4.78 -1.08
CA ASN A 53 14.98 -4.31 0.23
C ASN A 53 13.99 -4.75 1.33
N GLN A 54 14.18 -5.97 1.83
CA GLN A 54 13.30 -6.56 2.85
C GLN A 54 13.20 -5.75 4.15
N GLU A 55 14.28 -5.08 4.57
CA GLU A 55 14.27 -4.22 5.76
C GLU A 55 13.38 -3.00 5.56
N LEU A 56 13.46 -2.36 4.38
CA LEU A 56 12.60 -1.24 4.02
C LEU A 56 11.13 -1.66 3.91
N VAL A 57 10.85 -2.82 3.32
CA VAL A 57 9.50 -3.39 3.23
C VAL A 57 8.93 -3.64 4.62
N HIS A 58 9.71 -4.30 5.49
CA HIS A 58 9.32 -4.56 6.88
C HIS A 58 9.01 -3.25 7.62
N PHE A 59 9.90 -2.27 7.51
CA PHE A 59 9.74 -0.98 8.15
C PHE A 59 8.49 -0.24 7.64
N PHE A 60 8.27 -0.22 6.31
CA PHE A 60 7.10 0.43 5.71
C PHE A 60 5.79 -0.15 6.24
N PHE A 61 5.61 -1.48 6.22
CA PHE A 61 4.35 -2.09 6.67
C PHE A 61 4.15 -2.00 8.18
N ASN A 62 5.22 -2.01 8.98
CA ASN A 62 5.14 -1.79 10.42
C ASN A 62 4.69 -0.36 10.75
N GLU A 63 5.29 0.65 10.10
CA GLU A 63 4.91 2.05 10.29
C GLU A 63 3.54 2.37 9.68
N LEU A 64 3.19 1.79 8.54
CA LEU A 64 1.85 1.90 7.96
C LEU A 64 0.78 1.39 8.93
N SER A 65 1.02 0.24 9.57
CA SER A 65 0.12 -0.31 10.58
C SER A 65 -0.07 0.64 11.78
N LYS A 66 1.00 1.30 12.23
CA LYS A 66 0.93 2.33 13.29
C LYS A 66 0.18 3.57 12.81
N TYR A 67 0.40 3.98 11.56
CA TYR A 67 -0.27 5.13 10.95
C TYR A 67 -1.78 4.93 10.90
N VAL A 68 -2.28 3.85 10.29
CA VAL A 68 -3.72 3.64 10.11
C VAL A 68 -4.48 3.47 11.43
N LYS A 69 -3.82 2.94 12.49
CA LYS A 69 -4.39 2.88 13.85
C LYS A 69 -4.71 4.26 14.42
N LYS A 70 -3.91 5.29 14.11
CA LYS A 70 -4.19 6.69 14.50
C LYS A 70 -5.45 7.25 13.84
N HIS A 71 -5.88 6.66 12.73
CA HIS A 71 -7.04 7.07 11.94
C HIS A 71 -8.27 6.16 12.13
N ARG A 72 -8.35 5.42 13.25
CA ARG A 72 -9.46 4.49 13.57
C ARG A 72 -9.69 3.41 12.51
N CYS A 73 -8.62 2.91 11.91
CA CYS A 73 -8.69 1.77 11.01
C CYS A 73 -9.24 0.52 11.73
N LEU A 74 -10.23 -0.14 11.13
CA LEU A 74 -10.69 -1.47 11.53
C LEU A 74 -9.82 -2.55 10.89
N TYR A 75 -9.62 -2.47 9.58
CA TYR A 75 -8.75 -3.36 8.82
C TYR A 75 -8.13 -2.62 7.63
N LEU A 76 -6.90 -3.04 7.32
CA LEU A 76 -6.09 -2.55 6.22
C LEU A 76 -6.03 -3.65 5.15
N HIS A 77 -6.40 -3.32 3.92
CA HIS A 77 -6.29 -4.21 2.77
C HIS A 77 -5.20 -3.71 1.82
N ILE A 78 -4.29 -4.61 1.49
CA ILE A 78 -3.15 -4.35 0.62
C ILE A 78 -3.18 -5.32 -0.57
N ASP A 79 -2.94 -4.79 -1.76
CA ASP A 79 -2.88 -5.56 -3.01
C ASP A 79 -1.69 -5.11 -3.88
N PRO A 80 -0.46 -5.16 -3.34
CA PRO A 80 0.71 -4.57 -3.97
C PRO A 80 0.89 -5.06 -5.41
N TYR A 81 1.37 -4.18 -6.28
CA TYR A 81 1.71 -4.56 -7.65
C TYR A 81 3.06 -5.31 -7.72
N LEU A 82 3.11 -6.46 -7.03
CA LEU A 82 4.27 -7.32 -6.90
C LEU A 82 3.98 -8.65 -7.61
N PRO A 83 4.76 -9.05 -8.63
CA PRO A 83 4.52 -10.32 -9.31
C PRO A 83 4.86 -11.52 -8.39
N TYR A 84 4.18 -12.64 -8.61
CA TYR A 84 4.41 -13.89 -7.86
C TYR A 84 5.02 -14.97 -8.75
N GLN A 85 4.36 -15.27 -9.87
CA GLN A 85 4.80 -16.24 -10.87
C GLN A 85 4.53 -15.72 -12.28
N TYR A 86 5.33 -16.16 -13.23
CA TYR A 86 5.12 -15.93 -14.64
C TYR A 86 4.50 -17.19 -15.25
N LEU A 87 3.39 -17.01 -15.97
CA LEU A 87 2.69 -18.09 -16.67
C LEU A 87 2.57 -17.75 -18.15
N ASN A 88 2.54 -18.76 -19.01
CA ASN A 88 2.10 -18.59 -20.38
C ASN A 88 0.55 -18.54 -20.45
N HIS A 89 0.01 -18.32 -21.64
CA HIS A 89 -1.45 -18.19 -21.83
C HIS A 89 -2.21 -19.53 -21.68
N ASP A 90 -1.49 -20.65 -21.63
CA ASP A 90 -2.05 -21.99 -21.38
C ASP A 90 -2.05 -22.35 -19.88
N GLY A 91 -1.59 -21.44 -19.02
CA GLY A 91 -1.54 -21.64 -17.57
C GLY A 91 -0.34 -22.43 -17.09
N GLU A 92 0.68 -22.62 -17.92
CA GLU A 92 1.92 -23.29 -17.53
C GLU A 92 2.89 -22.28 -16.91
N ILE A 93 3.53 -22.67 -15.80
CA ILE A 93 4.52 -21.83 -15.11
C ILE A 93 5.79 -21.74 -15.97
N THR A 94 6.18 -20.52 -16.31
CA THR A 94 7.40 -20.19 -17.07
C THR A 94 8.51 -19.64 -16.20
N GLY A 95 8.21 -19.23 -14.96
CA GLY A 95 9.18 -18.80 -13.96
C GLY A 95 8.53 -18.30 -12.68
N ASN A 96 9.34 -18.09 -11.65
CA ASN A 96 8.93 -17.40 -10.43
C ASN A 96 9.46 -15.95 -10.48
N ALA A 97 8.70 -15.02 -9.92
CA ALA A 97 9.07 -13.60 -9.94
C ALA A 97 10.00 -13.17 -8.80
N GLY A 98 10.32 -14.10 -7.91
CA GLY A 98 11.30 -14.00 -6.82
C GLY A 98 11.80 -15.39 -6.47
#